data_AF-G2DCD8-F1
#
_entry.id   AF-G2DCD8-F1
#
_cell.length_a   1.000
_cell.length_b   1.000
_cell.length_c   1.000
_cell.angle_alpha   90.00
_cell.angle_beta   90.00
_cell.angle_gamma   90.00
#
_symmetry.space_group_name_H-M   'P 1'
#
loop_
_entity.id
_entity.type
_entity.pdbx_description
1 polymer ?
#
loop_
_entity_poly.entity_id
_entity_poly.type
_entity_poly.pdbx_seq_one_letter_code
_entity_poly.pdbx_strand_id
1 'polypeptide(L)'
;MHFDALENYYHSQAREWERYAMIKARLVAGDPAAGEVLMALLRPFVYRRYLDFGAIESLRKMKRMISAELHKKGMDANIKLGAGGIREIEFIGQAFQLIRGGRDSELQIRPILPVLKRLQQKEYLPEYVVRELAEAYEFLRLVENRIQAWADRQTHLLPTDEGLRLRLARAMGFGSWEPFAAALARHRQRVQGHFDKVFAAPQAEVESDSQPLSGVWDESMEPEEAQAALAEAGFNAVAETHRRLQQFHGCAACRGLGARGRARLGELMPLLLEAAGQQENPDQTLQRLLDLLESIVRRTAYLALLVESPLGLSQLVRLSGVSPWITRLLSRHPILLDELLDPRRLYSPLKRRELEQELEVQLAGIEKDDLEQQMERLRQFTQSNMLRVAAADITGQVPLMVVSDYLTEIAETSIVRVSSRPGLRWCNATEHRRGWRSARAASW
;
A
#
# COMPACT_ATOMS: atom_id res chain seq x y z
N MET A 1 -29.37 -5.06 20.88
CA MET A 1 -28.11 -4.40 21.26
C MET A 1 -27.67 -3.57 20.06
N HIS A 2 -27.48 -2.26 20.21
CA HIS A 2 -27.07 -1.40 19.10
C HIS A 2 -25.55 -1.18 19.14
N PHE A 3 -24.85 -1.60 18.08
CA PHE A 3 -23.43 -1.31 17.86
C PHE A 3 -23.21 -0.09 16.95
N ASP A 4 -24.28 0.56 16.52
CA ASP A 4 -24.28 1.63 15.51
C ASP A 4 -23.35 2.80 15.88
N ALA A 5 -23.31 3.18 17.16
CA ALA A 5 -22.41 4.23 17.63
C ALA A 5 -20.92 3.84 17.46
N LEU A 6 -20.60 2.56 17.70
CA LEU A 6 -19.26 2.00 17.57
C LEU A 6 -18.89 1.80 16.10
N GLU A 7 -19.83 1.38 15.27
CA GLU A 7 -19.67 1.33 13.81
C GLU A 7 -19.37 2.71 13.23
N ASN A 8 -20.19 3.70 13.57
CA ASN A 8 -20.01 5.08 13.13
C ASN A 8 -18.65 5.63 13.57
N TYR A 9 -18.21 5.33 14.79
CA TYR A 9 -16.90 5.72 15.28
C TYR A 9 -15.76 5.11 14.42
N TYR A 10 -15.78 3.79 14.22
CA TYR A 10 -14.74 3.11 13.44
C TYR A 10 -14.75 3.46 11.95
N HIS A 11 -15.90 3.85 11.42
CA HIS A 11 -16.01 4.30 10.04
C HIS A 11 -15.52 5.75 9.83
N SER A 12 -15.81 6.66 10.77
CA SER A 12 -15.65 8.11 10.54
C SER A 12 -14.52 8.78 11.31
N GLN A 13 -14.18 8.28 12.51
CA GLN A 13 -13.29 8.97 13.45
C GLN A 13 -12.05 8.17 13.83
N ALA A 14 -12.08 6.85 13.65
CA ALA A 14 -10.99 6.01 14.11
C ALA A 14 -9.67 6.31 13.42
N ARG A 15 -8.65 6.46 14.25
CA ARG A 15 -7.27 6.70 13.86
C ARG A 15 -6.65 5.40 13.37
N GLU A 16 -5.63 5.54 12.53
CA GLU A 16 -5.05 4.38 11.87
C GLU A 16 -4.35 3.40 12.83
N TRP A 17 -3.82 3.89 13.96
CA TRP A 17 -3.25 3.01 15.00
C TRP A 17 -4.31 2.17 15.72
N GLU A 18 -5.59 2.58 15.71
CA GLU A 18 -6.66 1.81 16.34
C GLU A 18 -6.94 0.52 15.58
N ARG A 19 -6.67 0.48 14.26
CA ARG A 19 -6.72 -0.75 13.47
C ARG A 19 -5.67 -1.73 13.97
N TYR A 20 -4.45 -1.25 14.21
CA TYR A 20 -3.37 -2.04 14.78
C TYR A 20 -3.73 -2.62 16.16
N ALA A 21 -4.33 -1.79 17.03
CA ALA A 21 -4.81 -2.25 18.34
C ALA A 21 -5.90 -3.32 18.21
N MET A 22 -6.85 -3.12 17.28
CA MET A 22 -8.00 -4.00 17.09
C MET A 22 -7.67 -5.36 16.49
N ILE A 23 -6.46 -5.58 15.95
CA ILE A 23 -5.97 -6.93 15.58
C ILE A 23 -6.04 -7.91 16.76
N LYS A 24 -5.80 -7.42 17.99
CA LYS A 24 -5.82 -8.24 19.20
C LYS A 24 -7.22 -8.35 19.84
N ALA A 25 -8.22 -7.65 19.32
CA ALA A 25 -9.57 -7.61 19.90
C ALA A 25 -10.20 -9.01 19.94
N ARG A 26 -10.69 -9.41 21.12
CA ARG A 26 -11.38 -10.68 21.34
C ARG A 26 -12.53 -10.49 22.31
N LEU A 27 -13.56 -11.30 22.14
CA LEU A 27 -14.62 -11.47 23.13
C LEU A 27 -14.03 -12.16 24.37
N VAL A 28 -14.37 -11.65 25.56
CA VAL A 28 -13.91 -12.20 26.85
C VAL A 28 -15.10 -12.72 27.67
N ALA A 29 -16.21 -11.99 27.66
CA ALA A 29 -17.46 -12.33 28.32
C ALA A 29 -18.64 -11.66 27.59
N GLY A 30 -19.86 -12.13 27.83
CA GLY A 30 -21.09 -11.61 27.23
C GLY A 30 -21.85 -12.65 26.42
N ASP A 31 -22.92 -12.22 25.75
CA ASP A 31 -23.70 -13.06 24.84
C ASP A 31 -22.87 -13.42 23.58
N PRO A 32 -22.65 -14.72 23.29
CA PRO A 32 -21.91 -15.15 22.11
C PRO A 32 -22.50 -14.62 20.80
N ALA A 33 -23.82 -14.57 20.66
CA ALA A 33 -24.46 -14.16 19.42
C ALA A 33 -24.21 -12.67 19.13
N ALA A 34 -24.42 -11.79 20.12
CA ALA A 34 -24.06 -10.39 20.02
C ALA A 34 -22.55 -10.17 19.79
N GLY A 35 -21.71 -11.02 20.40
CA GLY A 35 -20.27 -10.98 20.21
C GLY A 35 -19.84 -11.25 18.76
N GLU A 36 -20.44 -12.25 18.10
CA GLU A 36 -20.15 -12.53 16.69
C GLU A 36 -20.54 -11.36 15.77
N VAL A 37 -21.66 -10.69 16.06
CA VAL A 37 -22.07 -9.47 15.34
C VAL A 37 -21.02 -8.37 15.48
N LEU A 38 -20.53 -8.12 16.70
CA LEU A 38 -19.48 -7.14 16.95
C LEU A 38 -18.17 -7.49 16.22
N MET A 39 -17.77 -8.76 16.24
CA MET A 39 -16.56 -9.21 15.57
C MET A 39 -16.67 -9.11 14.05
N ALA A 40 -17.84 -9.38 13.48
CA ALA A 40 -18.12 -9.21 12.06
C ALA A 40 -18.03 -7.73 11.64
N LEU A 41 -18.48 -6.81 12.48
CA LEU A 41 -18.36 -5.35 12.28
C LEU A 41 -16.90 -4.88 12.34
N LEU A 42 -16.11 -5.37 13.30
CA LEU A 42 -14.71 -4.97 13.46
C LEU A 42 -13.79 -5.52 12.36
N ARG A 43 -14.09 -6.70 11.80
CA ARG A 43 -13.25 -7.36 10.80
C ARG A 43 -12.92 -6.47 9.58
N PRO A 44 -13.88 -5.85 8.87
CA PRO A 44 -13.57 -4.96 7.74
C PRO A 44 -12.87 -3.66 8.15
N PHE A 45 -13.06 -3.21 9.40
CA PHE A 45 -12.27 -2.10 9.95
C PHE A 45 -10.80 -2.49 10.16
N VAL A 46 -10.51 -3.68 10.70
CA VAL A 46 -9.13 -4.11 10.91
C VAL A 46 -8.44 -4.52 9.60
N TYR A 47 -9.11 -5.32 8.78
CA TYR A 47 -8.53 -6.00 7.63
C TYR A 47 -9.11 -5.46 6.33
N ARG A 48 -8.54 -4.36 5.82
CA ARG A 48 -9.00 -3.72 4.60
C ARG A 48 -8.73 -4.60 3.37
N ARG A 49 -9.75 -4.81 2.54
CA ARG A 49 -9.62 -5.56 1.27
C ARG A 49 -8.79 -4.82 0.22
N TYR A 50 -8.81 -3.50 0.29
CA TYR A 50 -7.98 -2.58 -0.49
C TYR A 50 -7.05 -1.84 0.46
N LEU A 51 -5.75 -2.00 0.26
CA LEU A 51 -4.77 -1.10 0.84
C LEU A 51 -4.83 0.19 0.04
N ASP A 52 -5.26 1.25 0.69
CA ASP A 52 -4.94 2.60 0.24
C ASP A 52 -3.60 3.03 0.82
N PHE A 53 -3.06 4.11 0.27
CA PHE A 53 -1.81 4.71 0.72
C PHE A 53 -1.88 5.29 2.13
N GLY A 54 -3.09 5.58 2.64
CA GLY A 54 -3.29 5.94 4.04
C GLY A 54 -2.92 4.81 5.00
N ALA A 55 -3.17 3.57 4.62
CA ALA A 55 -2.77 2.39 5.40
C ALA A 55 -1.24 2.17 5.38
N ILE A 56 -0.56 2.43 4.26
CA ILE A 56 0.91 2.34 4.18
C ILE A 56 1.58 3.47 4.97
N GLU A 57 1.11 4.71 4.83
CA GLU A 57 1.55 5.86 5.62
C GLU A 57 1.35 5.62 7.12
N SER A 58 0.23 4.99 7.50
CA SER A 58 -0.03 4.59 8.89
C SER A 58 1.04 3.64 9.41
N LEU A 59 1.38 2.59 8.66
CA LEU A 59 2.44 1.65 9.05
C LEU A 59 3.78 2.37 9.22
N ARG A 60 4.11 3.31 8.33
CA ARG A 60 5.32 4.14 8.47
C ARG A 60 5.27 5.06 9.70
N LYS A 61 4.13 5.70 9.97
CA LYS A 61 3.93 6.52 11.17
C LYS A 61 4.05 5.69 12.44
N MET A 62 3.48 4.49 12.47
CA MET A 62 3.61 3.57 13.59
C MET A 62 5.06 3.09 13.76
N LYS A 63 5.77 2.79 12.66
CA LYS A 63 7.21 2.49 12.71
C LYS A 63 7.98 3.65 13.34
N ARG A 64 7.80 4.88 12.84
CA ARG A 64 8.46 6.08 13.39
C ARG A 64 8.13 6.29 14.86
N MET A 65 6.88 6.07 15.26
CA MET A 65 6.46 6.17 16.66
C MET A 65 7.18 5.15 17.54
N ILE A 66 7.26 3.90 17.09
CA ILE A 66 8.01 2.83 17.78
C ILE A 66 9.49 3.20 17.85
N SER A 67 10.11 3.62 16.75
CA SER A 67 11.51 4.02 16.70
C SER A 67 11.81 5.25 17.56
N ALA A 68 10.94 6.26 17.59
CA ALA A 68 11.10 7.42 18.46
C ALA A 68 10.99 7.06 19.95
N GLU A 69 10.25 6.00 20.28
CA GLU A 69 10.18 5.48 21.63
C GLU A 69 11.53 4.90 22.09
N LEU A 70 12.35 4.35 21.17
CA LEU A 70 13.67 3.78 21.45
C LEU A 70 14.68 4.81 21.99
N HIS A 71 14.63 6.05 21.52
CA HIS A 71 15.62 7.08 21.88
C HIS A 71 15.37 7.71 23.27
N LYS A 72 14.35 7.28 24.00
CA LYS A 72 14.09 7.75 25.37
C LYS A 72 15.12 7.15 26.34
N LYS A 73 15.64 7.97 27.25
CA LYS A 73 16.59 7.52 28.30
C LYS A 73 16.05 6.29 29.03
N GLY A 74 16.89 5.26 29.14
CA GLY A 74 16.58 4.01 29.85
C GLY A 74 15.83 2.95 29.03
N MET A 75 15.54 3.18 27.75
CA MET A 75 14.83 2.19 26.92
C MET A 75 15.65 0.97 26.54
N ASP A 76 16.98 1.04 26.57
CA ASP A 76 17.83 -0.14 26.38
C ASP A 76 17.53 -1.23 27.42
N ALA A 77 17.17 -0.82 28.65
CA ALA A 77 16.78 -1.75 29.71
C ALA A 77 15.34 -2.28 29.55
N ASN A 78 14.53 -1.74 28.64
CA ASN A 78 13.14 -2.13 28.46
C ASN A 78 13.00 -3.28 27.44
N ILE A 79 12.71 -4.49 27.91
CA ILE A 79 12.63 -5.70 27.04
C ILE A 79 11.48 -5.67 26.03
N LYS A 80 10.46 -4.83 26.25
CA LYS A 80 9.29 -4.72 25.38
C LYS A 80 9.45 -3.61 24.37
N LEU A 81 9.89 -2.44 24.83
CA LEU A 81 9.93 -1.21 24.04
C LEU A 81 11.31 -0.85 23.48
N GLY A 82 12.38 -1.38 24.07
CA GLY A 82 13.74 -1.16 23.57
C GLY A 82 14.02 -1.88 22.27
N ALA A 83 15.17 -1.56 21.67
CA ALA A 83 15.58 -2.06 20.36
C ALA A 83 15.62 -3.59 20.34
N GLY A 84 15.05 -4.19 19.30
CA GLY A 84 14.89 -5.63 19.19
C GLY A 84 13.91 -6.25 20.20
N GLY A 85 13.05 -5.45 20.81
CA GLY A 85 12.12 -5.86 21.86
C GLY A 85 10.87 -6.58 21.36
N ILE A 86 10.04 -7.01 22.30
CA ILE A 86 8.78 -7.75 22.02
C ILE A 86 7.88 -6.96 21.05
N ARG A 87 7.79 -5.64 21.21
CA ARG A 87 6.92 -4.77 20.39
C ARG A 87 7.33 -4.77 18.92
N GLU A 88 8.61 -4.84 18.60
CA GLU A 88 9.08 -4.89 17.21
C GLU A 88 8.69 -6.22 16.53
N ILE A 89 8.77 -7.34 17.26
CA ILE A 89 8.32 -8.65 16.73
C ILE A 89 6.81 -8.63 16.47
N GLU A 90 6.02 -8.11 17.41
CA GLU A 90 4.58 -7.95 17.24
C GLU A 90 4.27 -7.06 16.03
N PHE A 91 5.01 -5.96 15.89
CA PHE A 91 4.84 -5.02 14.80
C PHE A 91 5.12 -5.65 13.43
N ILE A 92 6.19 -6.43 13.29
CA ILE A 92 6.50 -7.15 12.04
C ILE A 92 5.29 -7.99 11.62
N GLY A 93 4.82 -8.89 12.48
CA GLY A 93 3.69 -9.76 12.12
C GLY A 93 2.40 -8.97 11.87
N GLN A 94 2.07 -8.03 12.76
CA GLN A 94 0.83 -7.24 12.66
C GLN A 94 0.81 -6.30 11.46
N ALA A 95 1.96 -5.79 11.01
CA ALA A 95 2.05 -5.03 9.78
C ALA A 95 1.64 -5.89 8.58
N PHE A 96 2.14 -7.12 8.47
CA PHE A 96 1.68 -8.04 7.43
C PHE A 96 0.18 -8.35 7.53
N GLN A 97 -0.36 -8.46 8.75
CA GLN A 97 -1.80 -8.65 8.95
C GLN A 97 -2.62 -7.45 8.45
N LEU A 98 -2.18 -6.22 8.69
CA LEU A 98 -2.85 -5.02 8.19
C LEU A 98 -2.74 -4.90 6.66
N ILE A 99 -1.61 -5.29 6.09
CA ILE A 99 -1.37 -5.23 4.65
C ILE A 99 -2.16 -6.32 3.92
N ARG A 100 -2.01 -7.58 4.35
CA ARG A 100 -2.49 -8.74 3.59
C ARG A 100 -3.77 -9.34 4.13
N GLY A 101 -4.09 -9.13 5.41
CA GLY A 101 -5.18 -9.81 6.10
C GLY A 101 -6.58 -9.56 5.52
N GLY A 102 -6.80 -8.46 4.79
CA GLY A 102 -8.08 -8.23 4.10
C GLY A 102 -8.27 -9.02 2.80
N ARG A 103 -7.18 -9.52 2.20
CA ARG A 103 -7.20 -10.44 1.05
C ARG A 103 -6.92 -11.89 1.44
N ASP A 104 -6.25 -12.08 2.58
CA ASP A 104 -5.86 -13.39 3.10
C ASP A 104 -6.41 -13.60 4.51
N SER A 105 -7.52 -14.32 4.59
CA SER A 105 -8.23 -14.57 5.85
C SER A 105 -7.43 -15.43 6.83
N GLU A 106 -6.44 -16.20 6.36
CA GLU A 106 -5.56 -17.00 7.24
C GLU A 106 -4.64 -16.13 8.10
N LEU A 107 -4.41 -14.87 7.70
CA LEU A 107 -3.66 -13.89 8.48
C LEU A 107 -4.53 -13.15 9.51
N GLN A 108 -5.84 -13.44 9.59
CA GLN A 108 -6.74 -12.82 10.58
C GLN A 108 -6.72 -13.55 11.93
N ILE A 109 -5.54 -14.02 12.35
CA ILE A 109 -5.31 -14.76 13.59
C ILE A 109 -4.60 -13.87 14.62
N ARG A 110 -4.95 -13.98 15.90
CA ARG A 110 -4.47 -13.05 16.94
C ARG A 110 -3.08 -13.37 17.51
N PRO A 111 -2.75 -14.64 17.83
CA PRO A 111 -1.49 -14.95 18.50
C PRO A 111 -0.31 -14.81 17.53
N ILE A 112 0.75 -14.11 17.93
CA ILE A 112 1.83 -13.70 17.01
C ILE A 112 2.66 -14.87 16.48
N LEU A 113 2.93 -15.91 17.29
CA LEU A 113 3.68 -17.08 16.84
C LEU A 113 2.96 -17.83 15.69
N PRO A 114 1.65 -18.14 15.79
CA PRO A 114 0.85 -18.58 14.65
C PRO A 114 0.89 -17.64 13.44
N VAL A 115 0.84 -16.32 13.64
CA VAL A 115 0.97 -15.35 12.53
C VAL A 115 2.31 -15.54 11.81
N LEU A 116 3.43 -15.55 12.54
CA LEU A 116 4.76 -15.73 11.95
C LEU A 116 4.87 -17.05 11.17
N LYS A 117 4.31 -18.13 11.71
CA LYS A 117 4.24 -19.43 11.01
C LYS A 117 3.45 -19.34 9.70
N ARG A 118 2.32 -18.62 9.67
CA ARG A 118 1.55 -18.40 8.43
C ARG A 118 2.34 -17.57 7.42
N LEU A 119 3.09 -16.57 7.87
CA LEU A 119 3.94 -15.76 7.00
C LEU A 119 5.06 -16.59 6.35
N GLN A 120 5.63 -17.56 7.08
CA GLN A 120 6.55 -18.54 6.48
C GLN A 120 5.85 -19.40 5.43
N GLN A 121 4.72 -20.03 5.78
CA GLN A 121 4.01 -20.98 4.92
C GLN A 121 3.55 -20.36 3.59
N LYS A 122 3.35 -19.05 3.57
CA LYS A 122 2.95 -18.27 2.38
C LYS A 122 4.12 -17.52 1.74
N GLU A 123 5.34 -17.84 2.15
CA GLU A 123 6.59 -17.29 1.59
C GLU A 123 6.72 -15.75 1.69
N TYR A 124 5.98 -15.12 2.62
CA TYR A 124 6.11 -13.69 2.89
C TYR A 124 7.36 -13.37 3.73
N LEU A 125 7.81 -14.33 4.53
CA LEU A 125 9.07 -14.26 5.27
C LEU A 125 9.85 -15.56 5.09
N PRO A 126 11.19 -15.49 4.90
CA PRO A 126 12.02 -16.69 4.88
C PRO A 126 11.93 -17.49 6.18
N GLU A 127 12.09 -18.81 6.08
CA GLU A 127 12.04 -19.71 7.24
C GLU A 127 13.03 -19.34 8.34
N TYR A 128 14.27 -18.96 7.99
CA TYR A 128 15.27 -18.57 8.96
C TYR A 128 14.86 -17.30 9.75
N VAL A 129 14.16 -16.36 9.11
CA VAL A 129 13.65 -15.14 9.75
C VAL A 129 12.57 -15.50 10.76
N VAL A 130 11.61 -16.33 10.37
CA VAL A 130 10.50 -16.74 11.24
C VAL A 130 11.00 -17.53 12.43
N ARG A 131 11.96 -18.45 12.25
CA ARG A 131 12.60 -19.18 13.34
C ARG A 131 13.27 -18.23 14.34
N GLU A 132 14.08 -17.30 13.86
CA GLU A 132 14.79 -16.35 14.72
C GLU A 132 13.85 -15.41 15.49
N LEU A 133 12.77 -14.94 14.85
CA LEU A 133 11.75 -14.11 15.50
C LEU A 133 10.96 -14.90 16.55
N ALA A 134 10.62 -16.17 16.28
CA ALA A 134 9.90 -17.02 17.22
C ALA A 134 10.76 -17.32 18.47
N GLU A 135 12.01 -17.74 18.28
CA GLU A 135 12.96 -17.97 19.38
C GLU A 135 13.16 -16.71 20.22
N ALA A 136 13.31 -15.55 19.58
CA ALA A 136 13.45 -14.28 20.29
C ALA A 136 12.18 -13.90 21.06
N TYR A 137 11.00 -14.08 20.47
CA TYR A 137 9.73 -13.77 21.12
C TYR A 137 9.53 -14.60 22.39
N GLU A 138 9.74 -15.92 22.30
CA GLU A 138 9.62 -16.82 23.46
C GLU A 138 10.62 -16.47 24.55
N PHE A 139 11.89 -16.22 24.18
CA PHE A 139 12.92 -15.81 25.12
C PHE A 139 12.56 -14.50 25.83
N LEU A 140 12.21 -13.46 25.08
CA LEU A 140 11.88 -12.14 25.63
C LEU A 140 10.61 -12.16 26.49
N ARG A 141 9.58 -12.90 26.09
CA ARG A 141 8.36 -13.09 26.89
C ARG A 141 8.64 -13.84 28.18
N LEU A 142 9.55 -14.82 28.16
CA LEU A 142 9.94 -15.54 29.36
C LEU A 142 10.74 -14.65 30.32
N VAL A 143 11.63 -13.81 29.80
CA VAL A 143 12.31 -12.75 30.58
C VAL A 143 11.28 -11.81 31.20
N GLU A 144 10.32 -11.31 30.41
CA GLU A 144 9.24 -10.43 30.88
C GLU A 144 8.47 -11.05 32.03
N ASN A 145 7.94 -12.25 31.81
CA ASN A 145 7.14 -12.96 32.79
C ASN A 145 7.90 -13.18 34.09
N ARG A 146 9.21 -13.48 34.03
CA ARG A 146 10.05 -13.70 35.22
C ARG A 146 10.33 -12.43 36.01
N ILE A 147 10.59 -11.31 35.33
CA ILE A 147 10.78 -10.01 35.99
C ILE A 147 9.46 -9.60 36.67
N GLN A 148 8.32 -9.82 36.02
CA GLN A 148 7.01 -9.49 36.58
C GLN A 148 6.64 -10.40 37.75
N ALA A 149 6.82 -11.71 37.61
CA ALA A 149 6.48 -12.70 38.64
C ALA A 149 7.28 -12.52 39.94
N TRP A 150 8.50 -11.98 39.88
CA TRP A 150 9.32 -11.75 41.06
C TRP A 150 8.66 -10.80 42.08
N ALA A 151 8.05 -9.72 41.59
CA ALA A 151 7.48 -8.67 42.45
C ALA A 151 5.96 -8.50 42.28
N ASP A 152 5.34 -9.33 41.44
CA ASP A 152 3.97 -9.19 40.96
C ASP A 152 3.66 -7.77 40.45
N ARG A 153 4.58 -7.23 39.63
CA ARG A 153 4.47 -5.88 39.08
C ARG A 153 4.52 -5.91 37.57
N GLN A 154 3.73 -5.05 36.92
CA GLN A 154 3.76 -4.83 35.48
C GLN A 154 4.99 -3.99 35.06
N THR A 155 6.19 -4.52 35.27
CA THR A 155 7.44 -3.91 34.81
C THR A 155 7.94 -4.59 33.53
N HIS A 156 8.63 -3.80 32.71
CA HIS A 156 9.33 -4.26 31.50
C HIS A 156 10.83 -3.95 31.57
N LEU A 157 11.31 -3.42 32.69
CA LEU A 157 12.70 -3.01 32.86
C LEU A 157 13.52 -4.16 33.44
N LEU A 158 14.69 -4.40 32.86
CA LEU A 158 15.69 -5.27 33.44
C LEU A 158 16.13 -4.74 34.82
N PRO A 159 16.39 -5.63 35.78
CA PRO A 159 16.87 -5.22 37.10
C PRO A 159 18.25 -4.55 37.01
N THR A 160 18.47 -3.56 37.86
CA THR A 160 19.78 -2.90 38.04
C THR A 160 20.58 -3.50 39.19
N ASP A 161 19.89 -3.97 40.22
CA ASP A 161 20.48 -4.67 41.38
C ASP A 161 21.17 -5.99 40.96
N GLU A 162 22.39 -6.21 41.45
CA GLU A 162 23.20 -7.37 41.10
C GLU A 162 22.56 -8.70 41.54
N GLY A 163 21.94 -8.71 42.72
CA GLY A 163 21.25 -9.89 43.25
C GLY A 163 20.06 -10.28 42.38
N LEU A 164 19.25 -9.31 41.96
CA LEU A 164 18.12 -9.53 41.06
C LEU A 164 18.56 -9.94 39.66
N ARG A 165 19.67 -9.38 39.14
CA ARG A 165 20.28 -9.79 37.87
C ARG A 165 20.70 -11.26 37.90
N LEU A 166 21.39 -11.69 38.96
CA LEU A 166 21.80 -13.08 39.11
C LEU A 166 20.60 -14.03 39.24
N ARG A 167 19.55 -13.64 39.97
CA ARG A 167 18.31 -14.42 40.07
C ARG A 167 17.62 -14.59 38.72
N LEU A 168 17.49 -13.51 37.95
CA LEU A 168 16.91 -13.55 36.61
C LEU A 168 17.73 -14.46 35.70
N ALA A 169 19.06 -14.31 35.68
CA ALA A 169 19.95 -15.15 34.88
C ALA A 169 19.80 -16.64 35.23
N ARG A 170 19.81 -16.99 36.52
CA ARG A 170 19.60 -18.37 36.99
C ARG A 170 18.21 -18.90 36.63
N ALA A 171 17.16 -18.09 36.80
CA ALA A 171 15.81 -18.47 36.37
C ALA A 171 15.76 -18.74 34.86
N MET A 172 16.52 -17.98 34.07
CA MET A 172 16.73 -18.18 32.63
C MET A 172 17.65 -19.35 32.26
N GLY A 173 18.19 -20.08 33.24
CA GLY A 173 19.06 -21.25 33.01
C GLY A 173 20.53 -20.91 32.82
N PHE A 174 20.96 -19.70 33.13
CA PHE A 174 22.35 -19.25 33.02
C PHE A 174 23.08 -19.23 34.37
N GLY A 175 24.39 -19.48 34.35
CA GLY A 175 25.22 -19.50 35.56
C GLY A 175 25.50 -18.13 36.17
N SER A 176 25.58 -17.08 35.34
CA SER A 176 25.81 -15.69 35.75
C SER A 176 25.09 -14.71 34.82
N TRP A 177 25.17 -13.41 35.15
CA TRP A 177 24.51 -12.34 34.39
C TRP A 177 25.08 -12.17 32.98
N GLU A 178 26.39 -12.30 32.80
CA GLU A 178 27.09 -11.98 31.55
C GLU A 178 26.67 -12.90 30.39
N PRO A 179 26.62 -14.25 30.56
CA PRO A 179 26.11 -15.14 29.52
C PRO A 179 24.64 -14.88 29.18
N PHE A 180 23.82 -14.56 30.18
CA PHE A 180 22.42 -14.20 29.98
C PHE A 180 22.29 -12.90 29.17
N ALA A 181 23.04 -11.86 29.55
CA ALA A 181 23.02 -10.56 28.88
C ALA A 181 23.49 -10.68 27.42
N ALA A 182 24.52 -11.49 27.15
CA ALA A 182 24.98 -11.78 25.80
C ALA A 182 23.92 -12.51 24.96
N ALA A 183 23.22 -13.50 25.55
CA ALA A 183 22.12 -14.19 24.87
C ALA A 183 20.95 -13.24 24.56
N LEU A 184 20.57 -12.40 25.53
CA LEU A 184 19.54 -11.38 25.35
C LEU A 184 19.91 -10.38 24.24
N ALA A 185 21.14 -9.88 24.25
CA ALA A 185 21.64 -8.97 23.23
C ALA A 185 21.58 -9.60 21.83
N ARG A 186 21.97 -10.88 21.69
CA ARG A 186 21.90 -11.61 20.42
C ARG A 186 20.47 -11.73 19.89
N HIS A 187 19.49 -12.06 20.74
CA HIS A 187 18.08 -12.10 20.32
C HIS A 187 17.59 -10.73 19.86
N ARG A 188 17.88 -9.67 20.62
CA ARG A 188 17.51 -8.30 20.26
C ARG A 188 18.16 -7.83 18.95
N GLN A 189 19.45 -8.10 18.76
CA GLN A 189 20.14 -7.72 17.53
C GLN A 189 19.55 -8.40 16.30
N ARG A 190 19.16 -9.68 16.40
CA ARG A 190 18.46 -10.39 15.32
C ARG A 190 17.11 -9.75 15.01
N VAL A 191 16.30 -9.47 16.03
CA VAL A 191 15.00 -8.82 15.86
C VAL A 191 15.16 -7.46 15.20
N GLN A 192 16.07 -6.62 15.71
CA GLN A 192 16.35 -5.30 15.14
C GLN A 192 16.76 -5.41 13.67
N GLY A 193 17.69 -6.32 13.35
CA GLY A 193 18.13 -6.53 11.98
C GLY A 193 17.01 -6.96 11.03
N HIS A 194 16.05 -7.77 11.50
CA HIS A 194 14.86 -8.12 10.71
C HIS A 194 13.87 -6.97 10.60
N PHE A 195 13.65 -6.24 11.69
CA PHE A 195 12.77 -5.07 11.72
C PHE A 195 13.26 -4.01 10.71
N ASP A 196 14.56 -3.74 10.70
CA ASP A 196 15.18 -2.79 9.78
C ASP A 196 15.04 -3.24 8.33
N LYS A 197 15.24 -4.54 8.03
CA LYS A 197 15.13 -5.09 6.67
C LYS A 197 13.70 -5.13 6.15
N VAL A 198 12.74 -5.58 6.97
CA VAL A 198 11.32 -5.69 6.57
C VAL A 198 10.73 -4.30 6.27
N PHE A 199 11.22 -3.27 6.97
CA PHE A 199 10.75 -1.91 6.82
C PHE A 199 11.83 -0.97 6.28
N ALA A 200 12.85 -1.48 5.59
CA ALA A 200 13.84 -0.66 4.91
C ALA A 200 13.12 0.08 3.80
N ALA A 201 12.76 1.34 4.05
CA ALA A 201 12.36 2.22 2.97
C ALA A 201 13.61 2.43 2.09
N PRO A 202 13.48 2.53 0.76
CA PRO A 202 14.53 3.09 -0.10
C PRO A 202 14.78 4.58 0.17
N GLN A 203 14.20 5.16 1.22
CA GLN A 203 14.63 6.42 1.78
C GLN A 203 15.82 6.11 2.69
N ALA A 204 16.96 5.79 2.06
CA ALA A 204 18.17 6.44 2.52
C ALA A 204 17.82 7.94 2.64
N GLU A 205 18.25 8.56 3.72
CA GLU A 205 18.38 10.00 3.78
C GLU A 205 19.19 10.41 2.55
N VAL A 206 18.50 10.69 1.44
CA VAL A 206 19.10 11.38 0.34
C VAL A 206 19.14 12.82 0.84
N GLU A 207 20.19 13.13 1.59
CA GLU A 207 20.81 14.44 1.47
C GLU A 207 21.23 14.57 -0.02
N SER A 208 20.30 14.87 -0.92
CA SER A 208 20.57 15.31 -2.29
C SER A 208 19.97 16.69 -2.45
N ASP A 209 20.76 17.64 -2.91
CA ASP A 209 20.60 18.48 -4.11
C ASP A 209 19.21 18.81 -4.72
N SER A 210 18.07 18.28 -4.24
CA SER A 210 16.72 18.59 -4.73
C SER A 210 16.11 19.86 -4.11
N GLN A 211 16.85 20.59 -3.26
CA GLN A 211 16.41 21.86 -2.67
C GLN A 211 15.94 22.92 -3.69
N PRO A 212 16.56 23.06 -4.89
CA PRO A 212 16.12 24.05 -5.87
C PRO A 212 14.70 23.74 -6.38
N LEU A 213 14.38 22.48 -6.66
CA LEU A 213 13.08 22.10 -7.23
C LEU A 213 11.92 22.18 -6.23
N SER A 214 12.19 22.03 -4.92
CA SER A 214 11.18 22.37 -3.89
C SER A 214 10.82 23.84 -3.92
N GLY A 215 11.80 24.73 -4.07
CA GLY A 215 11.55 26.18 -4.15
C GLY A 215 10.80 26.61 -5.41
N VAL A 216 11.03 25.89 -6.53
CA VAL A 216 10.26 26.08 -7.77
C VAL A 216 8.77 25.77 -7.56
N TRP A 217 8.44 24.68 -6.86
CA TRP A 217 7.06 24.28 -6.61
C TRP A 217 6.36 25.14 -5.55
N ASP A 218 7.04 25.45 -4.45
CA ASP A 218 6.48 26.24 -3.35
C ASP A 218 6.36 27.73 -3.67
N GLU A 219 6.72 28.14 -4.90
CA GLU A 219 6.76 29.53 -5.36
C GLU A 219 7.59 30.44 -4.43
N SER A 220 8.66 29.88 -3.83
CA SER A 220 9.51 30.57 -2.86
C SER A 220 10.76 31.21 -3.48
N MET A 221 10.91 31.12 -4.80
CA MET A 221 12.06 31.61 -5.58
C MET A 221 11.62 32.69 -6.55
N GLU A 222 12.53 33.60 -6.88
CA GLU A 222 12.27 34.58 -7.94
C GLU A 222 12.15 33.88 -9.31
N PRO A 223 11.35 34.42 -10.26
CA PRO A 223 11.08 33.75 -11.53
C PRO A 223 12.32 33.38 -12.35
N GLU A 224 13.40 34.15 -12.25
CA GLU A 224 14.67 33.88 -12.94
C GLU A 224 15.42 32.70 -12.30
N GLU A 225 15.45 32.63 -10.96
CA GLU A 225 16.08 31.53 -10.21
C GLU A 225 15.32 30.21 -10.42
N ALA A 226 13.98 30.28 -10.41
CA ALA A 226 13.14 29.11 -10.67
C ALA A 226 13.35 28.56 -12.10
N GLN A 227 13.49 29.45 -13.08
CA GLN A 227 13.79 29.06 -14.47
C GLN A 227 15.20 28.46 -14.61
N ALA A 228 16.19 28.98 -13.88
CA ALA A 228 17.53 28.40 -13.85
C ALA A 228 17.53 26.99 -13.25
N ALA A 229 16.83 26.77 -12.13
CA ALA A 229 16.68 25.45 -11.52
C ALA A 229 15.98 24.44 -12.45
N LEU A 230 14.97 24.89 -13.22
CA LEU A 230 14.33 24.07 -14.24
C LEU A 230 15.28 23.74 -15.40
N ALA A 231 16.14 24.67 -15.82
CA ALA A 231 17.15 24.41 -16.84
C ALA A 231 18.15 23.34 -16.37
N GLU A 232 18.62 23.45 -15.13
CA GLU A 232 19.53 22.47 -14.52
C GLU A 232 18.89 21.09 -14.37
N ALA A 233 17.59 21.04 -14.12
CA ALA A 233 16.83 19.78 -14.07
C ALA A 233 16.61 19.14 -15.46
N GLY A 234 16.93 19.83 -16.56
CA GLY A 234 16.86 19.29 -17.92
C GLY A 234 15.72 19.81 -18.79
N PHE A 235 14.92 20.79 -18.33
CA PHE A 235 13.84 21.38 -19.12
C PHE A 235 14.36 22.36 -20.17
N ASN A 236 13.80 22.33 -21.38
CA ASN A 236 14.24 23.21 -22.47
C ASN A 236 13.43 24.50 -22.53
N ALA A 237 12.11 24.42 -22.31
CA ALA A 237 11.20 25.56 -22.40
C ALA A 237 10.90 26.13 -21.01
N VAL A 238 11.94 26.50 -20.25
CA VAL A 238 11.86 26.83 -18.81
C VAL A 238 10.80 27.88 -18.46
N ALA A 239 10.65 28.95 -19.26
CA ALA A 239 9.64 29.98 -19.02
C ALA A 239 8.20 29.44 -19.18
N GLU A 240 7.97 28.60 -20.20
CA GLU A 240 6.68 27.96 -20.44
C GLU A 240 6.36 26.90 -19.38
N THR A 241 7.37 26.11 -19.02
CA THR A 241 7.29 25.08 -17.97
C THR A 241 6.97 25.72 -16.62
N HIS A 242 7.68 26.78 -16.24
CA HIS A 242 7.40 27.53 -15.00
C HIS A 242 5.96 28.09 -14.99
N ARG A 243 5.52 28.71 -16.09
CA ARG A 243 4.15 29.22 -16.23
C ARG A 243 3.09 28.12 -16.05
N ARG A 244 3.33 26.93 -16.60
CA ARG A 244 2.41 25.78 -16.45
C ARG A 244 2.35 25.25 -15.03
N LEU A 245 3.49 25.24 -14.33
CA LEU A 245 3.53 24.87 -12.92
C LEU A 245 2.69 25.83 -12.07
N GLN A 246 2.83 27.14 -12.30
CA GLN A 246 1.99 28.15 -11.62
C GLN A 246 0.50 27.98 -11.94
N GLN A 247 0.14 27.69 -13.20
CA GLN A 247 -1.25 27.42 -13.59
C GLN A 247 -1.81 26.18 -12.89
N PHE A 248 -1.02 25.11 -12.80
CA PHE A 248 -1.40 23.88 -12.12
C PHE A 248 -1.52 24.10 -10.60
N HIS A 249 -0.54 24.74 -9.97
CA HIS A 249 -0.56 25.11 -8.55
C HIS A 249 -1.82 25.95 -8.23
N GLY A 250 -2.13 26.91 -9.11
CA GLY A 250 -3.30 27.76 -9.01
C GLY A 250 -4.62 27.12 -9.41
N CYS A 251 -4.71 25.88 -9.91
CA CYS A 251 -5.94 25.34 -10.47
C CYS A 251 -7.02 25.06 -9.41
N ALA A 252 -8.30 24.97 -9.82
CA ALA A 252 -9.42 24.73 -8.89
C ALA A 252 -9.32 23.37 -8.18
N ALA A 253 -8.61 22.40 -8.76
CA ALA A 253 -8.38 21.11 -8.13
C ALA A 253 -7.37 21.23 -6.98
N CYS A 254 -6.27 21.95 -7.17
CA CYS A 254 -5.22 22.21 -6.18
C CYS A 254 -5.71 23.13 -5.04
N ARG A 255 -6.44 24.21 -5.36
CA ARG A 255 -7.01 25.10 -4.32
C ARG A 255 -7.96 24.39 -3.36
N GLY A 256 -8.70 23.40 -3.87
CA GLY A 256 -9.63 22.58 -3.09
C GLY A 256 -8.97 21.52 -2.19
N LEU A 257 -7.64 21.39 -2.20
CA LEU A 257 -6.94 20.43 -1.34
C LEU A 257 -6.88 20.90 0.11
N GLY A 258 -7.18 19.98 1.04
CA GLY A 258 -6.87 20.15 2.46
C GLY A 258 -5.37 20.03 2.74
N ALA A 259 -4.96 20.33 3.98
CA ALA A 259 -3.55 20.38 4.40
C ALA A 259 -2.76 19.11 4.03
N ARG A 260 -3.35 17.92 4.21
CA ARG A 260 -2.71 16.64 3.86
C ARG A 260 -2.48 16.48 2.35
N GLY A 261 -3.43 16.91 1.52
CA GLY A 261 -3.29 16.84 0.07
C GLY A 261 -2.21 17.79 -0.45
N ARG A 262 -2.16 19.02 0.09
CA ARG A 262 -1.11 20.00 -0.25
C ARG A 262 0.28 19.51 0.17
N ALA A 263 0.42 19.00 1.39
CA ALA A 263 1.69 18.44 1.86
C ALA A 263 2.19 17.30 0.96
N ARG A 264 1.30 16.36 0.58
CA ARG A 264 1.67 15.27 -0.34
C ARG A 264 2.02 15.75 -1.74
N LEU A 265 1.34 16.77 -2.23
CA LEU A 265 1.68 17.36 -3.53
C LEU A 265 3.04 18.06 -3.48
N GLY A 266 3.36 18.77 -2.39
CA GLY A 266 4.68 19.35 -2.16
C GLY A 266 5.80 18.32 -2.03
N GLU A 267 5.51 17.14 -1.46
CA GLU A 267 6.46 16.01 -1.47
C GLU A 267 6.63 15.39 -2.87
N LEU A 268 5.56 15.36 -3.68
CA LEU A 268 5.55 14.71 -4.99
C LEU A 268 6.22 15.55 -6.08
N MET A 269 5.93 16.84 -6.12
CA MET A 269 6.28 17.69 -7.25
C MET A 269 7.79 17.79 -7.51
N PRO A 270 8.66 17.95 -6.50
CA PRO A 270 10.11 17.95 -6.73
C PRO A 270 10.60 16.63 -7.34
N LEU A 271 10.13 15.48 -6.82
CA LEU A 271 10.49 14.15 -7.34
C LEU A 271 10.00 13.96 -8.78
N LEU A 272 8.81 14.46 -9.10
CA LEU A 272 8.23 14.37 -10.43
C LEU A 272 8.95 15.28 -11.42
N LEU A 273 9.31 16.50 -11.02
CA LEU A 273 10.08 17.44 -11.84
C LEU A 273 11.45 16.89 -12.18
N GLU A 274 12.16 16.37 -11.18
CA GLU A 274 13.46 15.73 -11.35
C GLU A 274 13.37 14.55 -12.33
N ALA A 275 12.44 13.62 -12.10
CA ALA A 275 12.28 12.46 -12.96
C ALA A 275 11.85 12.83 -14.40
N ALA A 276 10.97 13.83 -14.56
CA ALA A 276 10.50 14.29 -15.86
C ALA A 276 11.61 15.01 -16.65
N GLY A 277 12.45 15.77 -15.96
CA GLY A 277 13.59 16.47 -16.55
C GLY A 277 14.65 15.54 -17.16
N GLN A 278 14.74 14.30 -16.66
CA GLN A 278 15.64 13.26 -17.18
C GLN A 278 15.07 12.48 -18.39
N GLN A 279 13.87 12.82 -18.89
CA GLN A 279 13.30 12.17 -20.07
C GLN A 279 13.79 12.81 -21.38
N GLU A 280 13.69 12.09 -22.50
CA GLU A 280 14.07 12.61 -23.82
C GLU A 280 13.26 13.85 -24.23
N ASN A 281 11.99 13.95 -23.80
CA ASN A 281 11.10 15.08 -24.10
C ASN A 281 10.52 15.64 -22.79
N PRO A 282 11.31 16.35 -21.98
CA PRO A 282 10.98 16.68 -20.59
C PRO A 282 9.77 17.62 -20.49
N ASP A 283 9.73 18.69 -21.30
CA ASP A 283 8.63 19.67 -21.30
C ASP A 283 7.28 19.03 -21.67
N GLN A 284 7.27 18.18 -22.70
CA GLN A 284 6.05 17.46 -23.12
C GLN A 284 5.63 16.39 -22.10
N THR A 285 6.60 15.72 -21.49
CA THR A 285 6.35 14.71 -20.45
C THR A 285 5.69 15.36 -19.24
N LEU A 286 6.25 16.47 -18.76
CA LEU A 286 5.68 17.21 -17.64
C LEU A 286 4.28 17.71 -17.96
N GLN A 287 4.04 18.26 -19.16
CA GLN A 287 2.68 18.68 -19.54
C GLN A 287 1.66 17.53 -19.40
N ARG A 288 1.99 16.35 -19.93
CA ARG A 288 1.13 15.15 -19.81
C ARG A 288 0.93 14.73 -18.35
N LEU A 289 1.97 14.81 -17.54
CA LEU A 289 1.90 14.49 -16.11
C LEU A 289 1.04 15.48 -15.34
N LEU A 290 1.12 16.78 -15.62
CA LEU A 290 0.26 17.81 -15.00
C LEU A 290 -1.22 17.58 -15.36
N ASP A 291 -1.52 17.28 -16.62
CA ASP A 291 -2.89 16.94 -17.05
C ASP A 291 -3.44 15.71 -16.32
N LEU A 292 -2.59 14.69 -16.10
CA LEU A 292 -2.94 13.52 -15.31
C LEU A 292 -3.14 13.87 -13.84
N LEU A 293 -2.21 14.61 -13.23
CA LEU A 293 -2.28 15.02 -11.84
C LEU A 293 -3.56 15.81 -11.59
N GLU A 294 -3.96 16.74 -12.47
CA GLU A 294 -5.18 17.52 -12.31
C GLU A 294 -6.43 16.63 -12.19
N SER A 295 -6.45 15.50 -12.91
CA SER A 295 -7.55 14.53 -12.84
C SER A 295 -7.58 13.71 -11.53
N ILE A 296 -6.45 13.57 -10.84
CA ILE A 296 -6.31 12.71 -9.64
C ILE A 296 -6.01 13.49 -8.35
N VAL A 297 -5.64 14.75 -8.41
CA VAL A 297 -5.05 15.49 -7.28
C VAL A 297 -5.96 15.53 -6.05
N ARG A 298 -7.28 15.56 -6.25
CA ARG A 298 -8.28 15.52 -5.16
C ARG A 298 -8.36 14.18 -4.43
N ARG A 299 -7.82 13.11 -5.04
CA ARG A 299 -7.78 11.76 -4.50
C ARG A 299 -6.40 11.55 -3.87
N THR A 300 -6.25 12.01 -2.64
CA THR A 300 -4.97 12.02 -1.90
C THR A 300 -4.28 10.66 -1.81
N ALA A 301 -5.04 9.56 -1.92
CA ALA A 301 -4.49 8.21 -2.05
C ALA A 301 -3.53 8.10 -3.24
N TYR A 302 -3.89 8.55 -4.44
CA TYR A 302 -3.02 8.45 -5.62
C TYR A 302 -1.79 9.36 -5.55
N LEU A 303 -1.88 10.51 -4.87
CA LEU A 303 -0.68 11.32 -4.62
C LEU A 303 0.29 10.58 -3.70
N ALA A 304 -0.23 9.98 -2.63
CA ALA A 304 0.57 9.20 -1.71
C ALA A 304 1.16 7.93 -2.37
N LEU A 305 0.46 7.27 -3.30
CA LEU A 305 1.04 6.20 -4.14
C LEU A 305 2.35 6.62 -4.78
N LEU A 306 2.33 7.76 -5.44
CA LEU A 306 3.44 8.21 -6.27
C LEU A 306 4.62 8.69 -5.41
N VAL A 307 4.35 9.35 -4.27
CA VAL A 307 5.40 9.73 -3.31
C VAL A 307 6.04 8.49 -2.67
N GLU A 308 5.23 7.49 -2.34
CA GLU A 308 5.68 6.35 -1.54
C GLU A 308 6.33 5.23 -2.36
N SER A 309 6.12 5.23 -3.68
CA SER A 309 6.67 4.27 -4.63
C SER A 309 7.52 4.98 -5.69
N PRO A 310 8.84 5.17 -5.45
CA PRO A 310 9.76 5.70 -6.46
C PRO A 310 9.74 4.88 -7.75
N LEU A 311 9.55 3.56 -7.63
CA LEU A 311 9.40 2.68 -8.77
C LEU A 311 8.12 3.00 -9.57
N GLY A 312 6.97 3.18 -8.92
CA GLY A 312 5.73 3.56 -9.58
C GLY A 312 5.81 4.93 -10.26
N LEU A 313 6.45 5.91 -9.60
CA LEU A 313 6.68 7.24 -10.16
C LEU A 313 7.58 7.18 -11.40
N SER A 314 8.71 6.46 -11.34
CA SER A 314 9.58 6.29 -12.50
C SER A 314 8.88 5.61 -13.68
N GLN A 315 8.02 4.60 -13.42
CA GLN A 315 7.22 3.98 -14.49
C GLN A 315 6.19 4.96 -15.07
N LEU A 316 5.51 5.74 -14.22
CA LEU A 316 4.56 6.75 -14.64
C LEU A 316 5.22 7.76 -15.57
N VAL A 317 6.35 8.34 -15.14
CA VAL A 317 7.10 9.34 -15.90
C VAL A 317 7.57 8.77 -17.23
N ARG A 318 8.18 7.56 -17.21
CA ARG A 318 8.64 6.87 -18.42
C ARG A 318 7.50 6.66 -19.42
N LEU A 319 6.38 6.07 -18.97
CA LEU A 319 5.26 5.77 -19.87
C LEU A 319 4.58 7.04 -20.38
N SER A 320 4.49 8.08 -19.55
CA SER A 320 3.96 9.39 -19.96
C SER A 320 4.88 10.12 -20.94
N GLY A 321 6.19 9.91 -20.87
CA GLY A 321 7.14 10.45 -21.84
C GLY A 321 6.98 9.84 -23.22
N VAL A 322 6.73 8.52 -23.29
CA VAL A 322 6.66 7.81 -24.57
C VAL A 322 5.25 7.75 -25.16
N SER A 323 4.18 7.75 -24.36
CA SER A 323 2.81 7.53 -24.86
C SER A 323 1.74 8.49 -24.32
N PRO A 324 1.18 9.38 -25.16
CA PRO A 324 0.03 10.19 -24.78
C PRO A 324 -1.27 9.36 -24.63
N TRP A 325 -1.33 8.15 -25.20
CA TRP A 325 -2.47 7.26 -25.00
C TRP A 325 -2.48 6.67 -23.60
N ILE A 326 -1.34 6.20 -23.10
CA ILE A 326 -1.22 5.65 -21.73
C ILE A 326 -1.59 6.73 -20.70
N THR A 327 -1.05 7.95 -20.83
CA THR A 327 -1.40 9.03 -19.91
C THR A 327 -2.91 9.29 -19.90
N ARG A 328 -3.56 9.38 -21.07
CA ARG A 328 -5.02 9.55 -21.16
C ARG A 328 -5.79 8.40 -20.54
N LEU A 329 -5.31 7.16 -20.70
CA LEU A 329 -5.90 5.99 -20.08
C LEU A 329 -5.84 6.09 -18.55
N LEU A 330 -4.67 6.45 -18.00
CA LEU A 330 -4.46 6.61 -16.56
C LEU A 330 -5.30 7.77 -15.99
N SER A 331 -5.44 8.89 -16.70
CA SER A 331 -6.31 10.00 -16.27
C SER A 331 -7.79 9.58 -16.21
N ARG A 332 -8.25 8.77 -17.17
CA ARG A 332 -9.64 8.25 -17.21
C ARG A 332 -9.88 7.14 -16.19
N HIS A 333 -8.87 6.30 -15.95
CA HIS A 333 -8.93 5.16 -15.06
C HIS A 333 -7.77 5.16 -14.04
N PRO A 334 -7.78 6.05 -13.03
CA PRO A 334 -6.68 6.19 -12.08
C PRO A 334 -6.36 4.94 -11.26
N ILE A 335 -7.31 3.98 -11.16
CA ILE A 335 -7.08 2.70 -10.50
C ILE A 335 -5.93 1.91 -11.13
N LEU A 336 -5.63 2.16 -12.41
CA LEU A 336 -4.54 1.53 -13.13
C LEU A 336 -3.15 1.98 -12.67
N LEU A 337 -3.05 3.06 -11.89
CA LEU A 337 -1.78 3.47 -11.29
C LEU A 337 -1.20 2.38 -10.36
N ASP A 338 -2.05 1.49 -9.82
CA ASP A 338 -1.61 0.33 -9.03
C ASP A 338 -0.78 -0.66 -9.86
N GLU A 339 -1.02 -0.77 -11.17
CA GLU A 339 -0.25 -1.65 -12.07
C GLU A 339 1.20 -1.18 -12.22
N LEU A 340 1.46 0.11 -11.96
CA LEU A 340 2.81 0.69 -12.05
C LEU A 340 3.73 0.24 -10.91
N LEU A 341 3.17 -0.36 -9.86
CA LEU A 341 3.91 -0.81 -8.68
C LEU A 341 4.72 -2.09 -8.93
N ASP A 342 4.37 -2.89 -9.94
CA ASP A 342 5.05 -4.14 -10.25
C ASP A 342 5.46 -4.19 -11.73
N PRO A 343 6.68 -3.71 -12.07
CA PRO A 343 7.18 -3.75 -13.44
C PRO A 343 7.21 -5.15 -14.06
N ARG A 344 7.36 -6.20 -13.25
CA ARG A 344 7.42 -7.59 -13.75
C ARG A 344 6.08 -7.98 -14.37
N ARG A 345 4.97 -7.51 -13.80
CA ARG A 345 3.63 -7.69 -14.35
C ARG A 345 3.30 -6.67 -15.43
N LEU A 346 3.68 -5.41 -15.23
CA LEU A 346 3.37 -4.32 -16.15
C LEU A 346 3.89 -4.57 -17.57
N TYR A 347 5.09 -5.16 -17.70
CA TYR A 347 5.73 -5.39 -18.99
C TYR A 347 5.59 -6.82 -19.52
N SER A 348 4.81 -7.67 -18.85
CA SER A 348 4.60 -9.05 -19.23
C SER A 348 3.10 -9.30 -19.48
N PRO A 349 2.61 -9.04 -20.72
CA PRO A 349 1.22 -9.27 -21.05
C PRO A 349 0.91 -10.78 -20.99
N LEU A 350 -0.28 -11.09 -20.48
CA LEU A 350 -0.70 -12.45 -20.20
C LEU A 350 -1.21 -13.16 -21.44
N LYS A 351 -0.98 -14.48 -21.50
CA LYS A 351 -1.61 -15.35 -22.50
C LYS A 351 -2.98 -15.81 -22.04
N ARG A 352 -3.78 -16.34 -22.97
CA ARG A 352 -5.17 -16.77 -22.74
C ARG A 352 -5.42 -17.47 -21.39
N ARG A 353 -4.67 -18.53 -21.10
CA ARG A 353 -4.85 -19.33 -19.88
C ARG A 353 -4.62 -18.50 -18.61
N GLU A 354 -3.66 -17.60 -18.62
CA GLU A 354 -3.33 -16.74 -17.49
C GLU A 354 -4.37 -15.62 -17.33
N LEU A 355 -4.88 -15.08 -18.45
CA LEU A 355 -6.00 -14.14 -18.47
C LEU A 355 -7.26 -14.75 -17.84
N GLU A 356 -7.59 -15.99 -18.20
CA GLU A 356 -8.74 -16.71 -17.64
C GLU A 356 -8.59 -16.92 -16.12
N GLN A 357 -7.39 -17.30 -15.66
CA GLN A 357 -7.08 -17.48 -14.24
C GLN A 357 -7.15 -16.16 -13.46
N GLU A 358 -6.57 -15.08 -13.99
CA GLU A 358 -6.62 -13.77 -13.36
C GLU A 358 -8.07 -13.29 -13.23
N LEU A 359 -8.87 -13.43 -14.29
CA LEU A 359 -10.27 -13.05 -14.27
C LEU A 359 -11.08 -13.88 -13.27
N GLU A 360 -10.81 -15.19 -13.17
CA GLU A 360 -11.45 -16.05 -12.17
C GLU A 360 -11.15 -15.58 -10.75
N VAL A 361 -9.87 -15.31 -10.44
CA VAL A 361 -9.46 -14.79 -9.13
C VAL A 361 -10.10 -13.45 -8.81
N GLN A 362 -10.17 -12.53 -9.78
CA GLN A 362 -10.80 -11.22 -9.59
C GLN A 362 -12.31 -11.32 -9.31
N LEU A 363 -12.97 -12.35 -9.85
CA LEU A 363 -14.41 -12.58 -9.68
C LEU A 363 -14.77 -13.52 -8.51
N ALA A 364 -13.81 -14.25 -7.94
CA ALA A 364 -14.05 -15.33 -6.96
C ALA A 364 -14.79 -14.90 -5.68
N GLY A 365 -14.76 -13.60 -5.35
CA GLY A 365 -15.40 -13.06 -4.15
C GLY A 365 -16.54 -12.08 -4.41
N ILE A 366 -17.19 -12.17 -5.57
CA ILE A 366 -18.35 -11.36 -5.97
C ILE A 366 -19.56 -12.27 -6.09
N GLU A 367 -20.69 -11.85 -5.53
CA GLU A 367 -21.93 -12.59 -5.63
C GLU A 367 -22.34 -12.79 -7.09
N LYS A 368 -22.91 -13.97 -7.40
CA LYS A 368 -23.23 -14.33 -8.79
C LYS A 368 -24.31 -13.45 -9.40
N ASP A 369 -25.15 -12.84 -8.57
CA ASP A 369 -26.30 -12.03 -9.01
C ASP A 369 -26.00 -10.53 -9.01
N ASP A 370 -24.86 -10.10 -8.44
CA ASP A 370 -24.42 -8.70 -8.49
C ASP A 370 -23.75 -8.39 -9.84
N LEU A 371 -24.59 -8.11 -10.83
CA LEU A 371 -24.16 -7.80 -12.19
C LEU A 371 -23.31 -6.53 -12.27
N GLU A 372 -23.58 -5.54 -11.42
CA GLU A 372 -22.89 -4.26 -11.43
C GLU A 372 -21.43 -4.42 -11.02
N GLN A 373 -21.17 -5.09 -9.89
CA GLN A 373 -19.80 -5.35 -9.45
C GLN A 373 -19.04 -6.24 -10.43
N GLN A 374 -19.71 -7.22 -11.04
CA GLN A 374 -19.10 -8.07 -12.05
C GLN A 374 -18.69 -7.29 -13.30
N MET A 375 -19.58 -6.41 -13.80
CA MET A 375 -19.29 -5.58 -14.97
C MET A 375 -18.18 -4.58 -14.69
N GLU A 376 -18.14 -3.98 -13.50
CA GLU A 376 -17.07 -3.08 -13.11
C GLU A 376 -15.71 -3.80 -13.05
N ARG A 377 -15.68 -5.04 -12.57
CA ARG A 377 -14.46 -5.85 -12.51
C ARG A 377 -13.99 -6.30 -13.89
N LEU A 378 -14.90 -6.66 -14.77
CA LEU A 378 -14.59 -6.94 -16.18
C LEU A 378 -13.99 -5.72 -16.89
N ARG A 379 -14.50 -4.51 -16.60
CA ARG A 379 -13.90 -3.27 -17.12
C ARG A 379 -12.49 -3.09 -16.56
N GLN A 380 -12.29 -3.21 -15.26
CA GLN A 380 -10.97 -3.07 -14.62
C GLN A 380 -9.97 -4.10 -15.16
N PHE A 381 -10.39 -5.36 -15.30
CA PHE A 381 -9.60 -6.44 -15.91
C PHE A 381 -9.17 -6.09 -17.33
N THR A 382 -10.11 -5.67 -18.18
CA THR A 382 -9.82 -5.29 -19.56
C THR A 382 -8.83 -4.14 -19.61
N GLN A 383 -9.07 -3.06 -18.85
CA GLN A 383 -8.20 -1.88 -18.88
C GLN A 383 -6.80 -2.16 -18.33
N SER A 384 -6.67 -2.99 -17.28
CA SER A 384 -5.38 -3.42 -16.73
C SER A 384 -4.56 -4.19 -17.77
N ASN A 385 -5.17 -5.18 -18.43
CA ASN A 385 -4.45 -5.96 -19.43
C ASN A 385 -4.14 -5.16 -20.70
N MET A 386 -5.02 -4.24 -21.11
CA MET A 386 -4.72 -3.29 -22.20
C MET A 386 -3.52 -2.39 -21.85
N LEU A 387 -3.42 -1.91 -20.60
CA LEU A 387 -2.26 -1.14 -20.15
C LEU A 387 -0.98 -1.99 -20.21
N ARG A 388 -1.01 -3.25 -19.77
CA ARG A 388 0.17 -4.14 -19.82
C ARG A 388 0.64 -4.38 -21.26
N VAL A 389 -0.29 -4.64 -22.18
CA VAL A 389 0.02 -4.80 -23.62
C VAL A 389 0.65 -3.52 -24.18
N ALA A 390 0.04 -2.36 -23.93
CA ALA A 390 0.56 -1.08 -24.41
C ALA A 390 1.94 -0.76 -23.82
N ALA A 391 2.13 -0.99 -22.52
CA ALA A 391 3.40 -0.77 -21.84
C ALA A 391 4.50 -1.69 -22.41
N ALA A 392 4.19 -2.96 -22.68
CA ALA A 392 5.14 -3.91 -23.25
C ALA A 392 5.51 -3.60 -24.71
N ASP A 393 4.54 -3.18 -25.54
CA ASP A 393 4.75 -2.75 -26.92
C ASP A 393 5.66 -1.52 -26.99
N ILE A 394 5.27 -0.45 -26.29
CA ILE A 394 5.96 0.85 -26.31
C ILE A 394 7.39 0.76 -25.76
N THR A 395 7.68 -0.24 -24.93
CA THR A 395 8.99 -0.44 -24.32
C THR A 395 9.82 -1.53 -24.98
N GLY A 396 9.33 -2.08 -26.10
CA GLY A 396 10.04 -3.06 -26.93
C GLY A 396 10.14 -4.46 -26.30
N GLN A 397 9.37 -4.75 -25.25
CA GLN A 397 9.32 -6.08 -24.62
C GLN A 397 8.55 -7.10 -25.46
N VAL A 398 7.61 -6.61 -26.28
CA VAL A 398 6.78 -7.44 -27.15
C VAL A 398 6.80 -6.86 -28.57
N PRO A 399 6.95 -7.70 -29.63
CA PRO A 399 6.88 -7.22 -31.00
C PRO A 399 5.49 -6.69 -31.37
N LEU A 400 5.43 -5.57 -32.10
CA LEU A 400 4.18 -4.97 -32.59
C LEU A 400 3.27 -5.98 -33.29
N MET A 401 3.86 -6.93 -34.03
CA MET A 401 3.14 -7.95 -34.81
C MET A 401 2.26 -8.88 -33.97
N VAL A 402 2.51 -9.03 -32.67
CA VAL A 402 1.71 -9.89 -31.78
C VAL A 402 0.78 -9.10 -30.85
N VAL A 403 0.77 -7.76 -30.94
CA VAL A 403 -0.10 -6.91 -30.11
C VAL A 403 -1.57 -7.19 -30.39
N SER A 404 -1.96 -7.38 -31.66
CA SER A 404 -3.34 -7.75 -32.04
C SER A 404 -3.78 -9.08 -31.43
N ASP A 405 -2.85 -10.03 -31.29
CA ASP A 405 -3.16 -11.35 -30.72
C ASP A 405 -3.49 -11.19 -29.23
N TYR A 406 -2.68 -10.45 -28.47
CA TYR A 406 -2.97 -10.16 -27.07
C TYR A 406 -4.31 -9.42 -26.89
N LEU A 407 -4.60 -8.42 -27.72
CA LEU A 407 -5.87 -7.70 -27.66
C LEU A 407 -7.07 -8.61 -27.98
N THR A 408 -6.91 -9.52 -28.94
CA THR A 408 -7.91 -10.54 -29.27
C THR A 408 -8.15 -11.48 -28.09
N GLU A 409 -7.09 -11.97 -27.44
CA GLU A 409 -7.21 -12.86 -26.29
C GLU A 409 -7.90 -12.19 -25.10
N ILE A 410 -7.61 -10.91 -24.83
CA ILE A 410 -8.31 -10.13 -23.80
C ILE A 410 -9.81 -9.99 -24.13
N ALA A 411 -10.13 -9.67 -25.38
CA ALA A 411 -11.51 -9.51 -25.84
C ALA A 411 -12.29 -10.82 -25.76
N GLU A 412 -11.73 -11.93 -26.25
CA GLU A 412 -12.38 -13.24 -26.21
C GLU A 412 -12.60 -13.71 -24.77
N THR A 413 -11.60 -13.60 -23.90
CA THR A 413 -11.72 -13.96 -22.48
C THR A 413 -12.87 -13.19 -21.82
N SER A 414 -12.98 -11.89 -22.14
CA SER A 414 -14.04 -11.02 -21.63
C SER A 414 -15.42 -11.41 -22.18
N ILE A 415 -15.54 -11.65 -23.49
CA ILE A 415 -16.80 -12.03 -24.17
C ILE A 415 -17.29 -13.40 -23.70
N VAL A 416 -16.41 -14.40 -23.61
CA VAL A 416 -16.75 -15.75 -23.12
C VAL A 416 -17.29 -15.65 -21.71
N ARG A 417 -16.67 -14.83 -20.85
CA ARG A 417 -17.14 -14.65 -19.49
C ARG A 417 -18.53 -14.02 -19.42
N VAL A 418 -18.78 -12.97 -20.20
CA VAL A 418 -20.11 -12.34 -20.32
C VAL A 418 -21.16 -13.33 -20.88
N SER A 419 -20.80 -14.14 -21.87
CA SER A 419 -21.71 -15.07 -22.57
C SER A 419 -22.07 -16.32 -21.75
N SER A 420 -21.19 -16.73 -20.84
CA SER A 420 -21.39 -17.89 -19.97
C SER A 420 -22.46 -17.70 -18.88
N ARG A 421 -23.12 -16.52 -18.79
CA ARG A 421 -24.07 -16.19 -17.72
C ARG A 421 -25.54 -16.08 -18.21
N PRO A 422 -26.49 -16.79 -17.56
CA PRO A 422 -27.91 -16.76 -17.95
C PRO A 422 -28.58 -15.38 -17.89
N GLY A 423 -28.19 -14.51 -16.95
CA GLY A 423 -28.79 -13.19 -16.75
C GLY A 423 -28.44 -12.14 -17.82
N LEU A 424 -27.33 -12.33 -18.55
CA LEU A 424 -26.90 -11.44 -19.63
C LEU A 424 -27.45 -11.84 -21.01
N ARG A 425 -28.05 -13.03 -21.14
CA ARG A 425 -28.64 -13.50 -22.41
C ARG A 425 -29.89 -12.73 -22.85
N TRP A 426 -30.47 -11.87 -21.99
CA TRP A 426 -31.77 -11.23 -22.25
C TRP A 426 -31.78 -9.71 -22.41
N CYS A 427 -30.70 -8.97 -22.09
CA CYS A 427 -30.71 -7.52 -22.29
C CYS A 427 -30.58 -7.08 -23.76
N ASN A 428 -30.02 -7.91 -24.65
CA ASN A 428 -29.97 -7.60 -26.09
C ASN A 428 -31.20 -8.08 -26.89
N ALA A 429 -32.16 -8.78 -26.27
CA ALA A 429 -33.31 -9.36 -26.97
C ALA A 429 -34.61 -8.53 -26.83
N THR A 430 -34.71 -7.63 -25.85
CA THR A 430 -35.97 -6.92 -25.54
C THR A 430 -36.06 -5.48 -26.03
N GLU A 431 -34.96 -4.81 -26.41
CA GLU A 431 -35.04 -3.46 -27.02
C GLU A 431 -35.30 -3.50 -28.53
N HIS A 432 -34.99 -4.60 -29.23
CA HIS A 432 -35.26 -4.71 -30.68
C HIS A 432 -36.68 -5.14 -31.07
N ARG A 433 -37.55 -5.52 -30.12
CA ARG A 433 -38.93 -5.95 -30.43
C ARG A 433 -40.03 -4.92 -30.18
N ARG A 434 -39.75 -3.77 -29.56
CA ARG A 434 -40.74 -2.68 -29.40
C ARG A 434 -40.57 -1.48 -30.34
N GLY A 435 -39.44 -1.37 -31.04
CA GLY A 435 -39.18 -0.27 -32.01
C GLY A 435 -39.58 -0.55 -33.47
N TRP A 436 -39.99 -1.78 -33.82
CA TRP A 436 -40.25 -2.18 -35.22
C TRP A 436 -41.71 -2.50 -35.55
N ARG A 437 -42.65 -2.25 -34.63
CA ARG A 437 -44.10 -2.44 -34.88
C ARG A 437 -44.93 -1.15 -34.91
N SER A 438 -44.35 0.03 -34.70
CA SER A 438 -45.06 1.31 -34.79
C SER A 438 -44.75 2.14 -36.06
N ALA A 439 -43.89 1.66 -36.97
CA ALA A 439 -43.48 2.39 -38.18
C ALA A 439 -44.06 1.84 -39.50
N ARG A 440 -45.13 1.03 -39.46
CA ARG A 440 -45.83 0.52 -40.67
C ARG A 440 -47.36 0.68 -40.64
N ALA A 441 -47.89 1.62 -39.88
CA ALA A 441 -49.34 1.90 -39.83
C ALA A 441 -49.67 3.40 -39.77
N ALA A 442 -48.91 4.24 -40.48
CA ALA A 442 -49.24 5.64 -40.71
C ALA A 442 -48.79 6.04 -42.13
N SER A 443 -49.44 5.45 -43.11
CA SER A 443 -49.54 5.92 -44.49
C SER A 443 -50.88 5.38 -44.97
N TRP A 444 -51.73 6.30 -45.42
CA TRP A 444 -53.20 6.25 -45.57
C TRP A 444 -53.98 6.75 -44.37
#